data_AF-A0A972CT96-F1
#
_entry.id   AF-A0A972CT96-F1
#
_cell.length_a   1.000
_cell.length_b   1.000
_cell.length_c   1.000
_cell.angle_alpha   90.00
_cell.angle_beta   90.00
_cell.angle_gamma   90.00
#
_symmetry.space_group_name_H-M   'P 1'
#
loop_
_entity.id
_entity.type
_entity.pdbx_description
1 polymer ?
#
loop_
_entity_poly.entity_id
_entity_poly.type
_entity_poly.pdbx_seq_one_letter_code
_entity_poly.pdbx_strand_id
1 'polypeptide(L)' 'MENPRSLKEIIDQTKKIDENNFHNIQCLNSINMLLTSNDLGKPKDDRLSQKFEELNSKIEDINKLTSDLLEELSRRHN' A
#
# COMPACT_ATOMS: atom_id res chain seq x y z
N MET A 1 14.93 21.27 -3.06
CA MET A 1 14.79 21.30 -4.53
C MET A 1 14.71 22.75 -4.94
N GLU A 2 15.31 23.15 -6.05
CA GLU A 2 15.35 24.57 -6.47
C GLU A 2 14.00 25.08 -7.00
N ASN A 3 13.12 24.19 -7.46
CA ASN A 3 11.81 24.54 -7.99
C ASN A 3 10.67 24.19 -7.01
N PRO A 4 10.07 25.18 -6.31
CA PRO A 4 9.01 24.94 -5.34
C PRO A 4 7.70 24.44 -5.98
N ARG A 5 7.42 24.83 -7.22
CA ARG A 5 6.23 24.34 -7.96
C ARG A 5 6.37 22.86 -8.27
N SER A 6 7.57 22.42 -8.69
CA SER A 6 7.84 21.00 -8.92
C SER A 6 7.77 20.20 -7.62
N LEU A 7 8.27 20.73 -6.50
CA LEU A 7 8.18 20.05 -5.21
C LEU A 7 6.72 19.86 -4.78
N LYS A 8 5.88 20.89 -4.94
CA LYS A 8 4.45 20.80 -4.64
C LYS A 8 3.76 19.74 -5.50
N GLU A 9 4.02 19.72 -6.81
CA GLU A 9 3.44 18.72 -7.71
C GLU A 9 3.87 17.30 -7.32
N ILE A 10 5.14 17.10 -6.96
CA ILE A 10 5.63 15.80 -6.47
C ILE A 10 4.86 15.39 -5.21
N ILE A 11 4.70 16.28 -4.23
CA ILE A 11 3.92 16.01 -3.01
C ILE A 11 2.48 15.62 -3.35
N ASP A 12 1.81 16.37 -4.24
CA ASP A 12 0.43 16.11 -4.61
C ASP A 12 0.27 14.76 -5.33
N GLN A 13 1.24 14.36 -6.15
CA GLN A 13 1.25 13.03 -6.78
C GLN A 13 1.56 11.92 -5.77
N THR A 14 2.49 12.12 -4.83
CA THR A 14 2.79 11.13 -3.79
C THR A 14 1.60 10.93 -2.85
N LYS A 15 0.81 11.97 -2.54
CA LYS A 15 -0.45 11.83 -1.78
C LYS A 15 -1.47 10.95 -2.49
N LYS A 16 -1.59 11.07 -3.81
CA LYS A 16 -2.48 10.18 -4.60
C LYS A 16 -2.01 8.73 -4.54
N ILE A 17 -0.69 8.49 -4.52
CA ILE A 17 -0.14 7.14 -4.33
C ILE A 17 -0.52 6.59 -2.96
N ASP A 18 -0.40 7.40 -1.90
CA ASP A 18 -0.80 7.03 -0.53
C ASP A 18 -2.28 6.67 -0.43
N GLU A 19 -3.16 7.50 -1.01
CA GLU A 19 -4.59 7.21 -1.11
C GLU A 19 -4.84 5.90 -1.86
N ASN A 20 -4.18 5.65 -2.98
CA ASN A 20 -4.33 4.40 -3.73
C ASN A 20 -3.81 3.18 -2.95
N ASN A 21 -2.74 3.32 -2.16
CA ASN A 21 -2.23 2.25 -1.31
C ASN A 21 -3.26 1.86 -0.24
N PHE A 22 -3.93 2.84 0.37
CA PHE A 22 -5.02 2.60 1.30
C PHE A 22 -6.17 1.79 0.65
N HIS A 23 -6.59 2.17 -0.56
CA HIS A 23 -7.61 1.42 -1.30
C HIS A 23 -7.15 -0.01 -1.61
N ASN A 24 -5.89 -0.19 -2.04
CA ASN A 24 -5.32 -1.52 -2.30
C ASN A 24 -5.35 -2.40 -1.04
N ILE A 25 -4.97 -1.86 0.12
CA ILE A 25 -5.03 -2.56 1.41
C ILE A 25 -6.47 -2.98 1.75
N GLN A 26 -7.47 -2.13 1.50
CA GLN A 26 -8.87 -2.49 1.72
C GLN A 26 -9.34 -3.64 0.80
N CYS A 27 -8.94 -3.61 -0.48
CA CYS A 27 -9.21 -4.71 -1.41
C CYS A 27 -8.56 -6.01 -0.94
N LEU A 28 -7.30 -5.95 -0.52
CA LEU A 28 -6.58 -7.11 0.02
C LEU A 28 -7.26 -7.65 1.27
N ASN A 29 -7.63 -6.81 2.24
CA ASN A 29 -8.36 -7.26 3.43
C ASN A 29 -9.68 -7.97 3.08
N SER A 30 -10.40 -7.45 2.08
CA SER A 30 -11.63 -8.08 1.59
C SER A 30 -11.38 -9.46 0.98
N ILE A 31 -10.31 -9.60 0.18
CA ILE A 31 -9.90 -10.90 -0.38
C ILE A 31 -9.47 -11.84 0.74
N ASN A 32 -8.68 -11.38 1.70
CA ASN A 32 -8.24 -12.19 2.83
C ASN A 32 -9.44 -12.74 3.61
N MET A 33 -10.44 -11.90 3.89
CA MET A 33 -11.69 -12.36 4.50
C MET A 33 -12.35 -13.47 3.68
N LEU A 34 -12.44 -13.34 2.36
CA LEU A 34 -12.98 -14.39 1.49
C LEU A 34 -12.11 -15.65 1.45
N LEU A 35 -10.79 -15.52 1.60
CA LEU A 35 -9.86 -16.63 1.74
C LEU A 35 -9.98 -17.32 3.11
N THR A 36 -10.37 -16.62 4.17
CA THR A 36 -10.49 -17.22 5.52
C THR A 36 -11.91 -17.62 5.92
N SER A 37 -12.96 -17.07 5.31
CA SER A 37 -14.34 -17.12 5.82
C SER A 37 -15.06 -18.47 5.72
N ASN A 38 -14.48 -19.49 5.08
CA ASN A 38 -15.21 -20.71 4.72
C ASN A 38 -14.62 -22.02 5.24
N ASP A 39 -13.51 -22.01 5.97
CA ASP A 39 -12.81 -23.24 6.27
C ASP A 39 -12.79 -23.56 7.77
N LEU A 40 -13.60 -24.55 8.13
CA LEU A 40 -13.48 -25.45 9.28
C LEU A 40 -12.12 -26.18 9.27
N GLY A 41 -11.01 -25.43 9.22
CA GLY A 41 -9.65 -25.92 9.41
C GLY A 41 -9.03 -26.69 8.24
N LYS A 42 -9.40 -26.42 6.97
CA LYS A 42 -8.71 -27.02 5.81
C LYS A 42 -8.00 -25.97 4.95
N PRO A 43 -6.83 -26.30 4.35
CA PRO A 43 -6.05 -25.34 3.59
C PRO A 43 -6.77 -24.99 2.29
N LYS A 44 -7.19 -23.73 2.19
CA LYS A 44 -7.62 -23.11 0.95
C LYS A 44 -6.36 -22.89 0.11
N ASP A 45 -6.24 -23.65 -0.99
CA ASP A 45 -5.19 -23.57 -2.02
C ASP A 45 -3.92 -22.85 -1.52
N ASP A 46 -3.01 -23.60 -0.90
CA ASP A 46 -1.79 -23.06 -0.27
C ASP A 46 -0.99 -22.19 -1.24
N ARG A 47 -1.04 -22.49 -2.54
CA ARG A 47 -0.36 -21.72 -3.57
C ARG A 47 -1.03 -20.37 -3.80
N LEU A 48 -2.36 -20.32 -3.83
CA LEU A 48 -3.11 -19.06 -3.92
C LEU A 48 -2.89 -18.21 -2.67
N SER A 49 -2.96 -18.82 -1.50
CA SER A 49 -2.73 -18.16 -0.20
C SER A 49 -1.32 -17.56 -0.12
N GLN A 50 -0.29 -18.32 -0.51
CA GLN A 50 1.08 -17.83 -0.55
C GLN A 50 1.26 -16.65 -1.53
N LYS A 51 0.61 -16.70 -2.70
CA LYS A 51 0.64 -15.59 -3.67
C LYS A 51 -0.04 -14.34 -3.12
N PHE A 52 -1.11 -14.51 -2.37
CA PHE A 52 -1.82 -13.42 -1.73
C PHE A 52 -1.00 -12.79 -0.60
N GLU A 53 -0.37 -13.60 0.26
CA GLU A 53 0.55 -13.13 1.31
C GLU A 53 1.73 -12.36 0.71
N GLU A 54 2.32 -12.85 -0.38
CA GLU A 54 3.40 -12.17 -1.10
C GLU A 54 2.97 -10.78 -1.60
N LEU A 55 1.77 -10.68 -2.18
CA LEU A 55 1.22 -9.41 -2.64
C LEU A 55 0.94 -8.45 -1.48
N ASN A 56 0.34 -8.95 -0.39
CA ASN A 56 0.04 -8.14 0.79
C ASN A 56 1.29 -7.54 1.42
N SER A 57 2.34 -8.36 1.61
CA SER A 57 3.62 -7.90 2.13
C SER A 57 4.25 -6.81 1.25
N LYS A 58 4.22 -6.96 -0.09
CA LYS A 58 4.75 -5.94 -1.00
C LYS A 58 3.97 -4.63 -0.96
N ILE A 59 2.65 -4.68 -0.77
CA ILE A 59 1.81 -3.48 -0.64
C ILE A 59 2.08 -2.77 0.69
N GLU A 60 2.29 -3.50 1.78
CA GLU A 60 2.71 -2.91 3.06
C GLU A 60 4.06 -2.19 2.94
N ASP A 61 5.04 -2.79 2.26
CA ASP A 61 6.33 -2.17 1.97
C ASP A 61 6.17 -0.89 1.12
N ILE A 62 5.38 -0.95 0.05
CA ILE A 62 5.10 0.22 -0.81
C ILE A 62 4.41 1.33 0.00
N ASN A 63 3.46 0.98 0.86
CA ASN A 63 2.75 1.93 1.70
C ASN A 63 3.72 2.65 2.64
N LYS A 64 4.58 1.90 3.32
CA LYS A 64 5.61 2.46 4.21
C LYS A 64 6.58 3.39 3.46
N LEU A 65 7.11 2.95 2.31
CA LEU A 65 8.01 3.77 1.48
C LEU A 65 7.33 5.05 0.99
N THR A 66 6.03 4.99 0.70
CA THR A 66 5.24 6.16 0.30
C THR A 66 5.09 7.16 1.45
N SER A 67 4.77 6.67 2.66
CA SER A 67 4.68 7.51 3.85
C SER A 67 6.01 8.16 4.23
N ASP A 68 7.11 7.39 4.20
CA ASP A 68 8.47 7.88 4.47
C ASP A 68 8.87 8.98 3.46
N LEU A 69 8.53 8.79 2.18
CA LEU A 69 8.76 9.80 1.14
C LEU A 69 7.93 11.07 1.37
N LEU A 70 6.67 10.94 1.75
CA LEU A 70 5.81 12.10 2.07
C LEU A 70 6.35 12.91 3.25
N GLU A 71 6.87 12.24 4.28
CA GLU A 71 7.49 12.91 5.41
C GLU A 71 8.71 13.73 4.97
N GLU A 72 9.60 13.13 4.19
CA GLU A 72 10.80 13.80 3.68
C GLU A 72 10.48 14.97 2.74
N LEU A 73 9.49 14.81 1.84
CA LEU A 73 9.05 15.87 0.95
C LEU A 73 8.41 17.03 1.73
N SER A 74 7.64 16.72 2.78
CA SER A 74 6.99 17.73 3.63
C SER A 74 8.01 18.54 4.42
N ARG A 75 9.08 17.89 4.93
CA ARG A 75 10.21 18.57 5.58
C ARG A 75 10.97 19.52 4.66
N ARG A 76 10.98 19.27 3.35
CA ARG A 76 11.65 20.12 2.35
C ARG A 76 10.77 21.26 1.83
N HIS A 77 9.46 21.15 2.04
CA HIS A 77 8.49 22.17 1.64
C HIS A 77 8.21 23.17 2.78
N ASN A 78 8.33 22.74 4.03
CA ASN A 78 8.29 23.58 5.23
C ASN A 78 9.64 24.23 5.52
#